data_AF-A0A7J9Q5G2-F1
#
_entry.id   AF-A0A7J9Q5G2-F1
#
_cell.length_a   1.000
_cell.length_b   1.000
_cell.length_c   1.000
_cell.angle_alpha   90.00
_cell.angle_beta   90.00
_cell.angle_gamma   90.00
#
_symmetry.space_group_name_H-M   'P 1'
#
loop_
_entity.id
_entity.type
_entity.pdbx_description
1 polymer ?
#
loop_
_entity_poly.entity_id
_entity_poly.type
_entity_poly.pdbx_seq_one_letter_code
_entity_poly.pdbx_strand_id
1 'polypeptide(L)'
;MAVNSKEDALKALSDVNPEHNFWVCDGGVLKSINDLLSVLKKMNKNVFQAHVNKEKNDFANWINDIIKDEKLAKELYMIKDRRKIISKVTQRIAWLKQKAK
;
A
#
# COMPACT_ATOMS: atom_id res chain seq x y z
N MET A 1 7.95 -7.90 -10.60
CA MET A 1 7.23 -9.17 -10.47
C MET A 1 5.80 -8.89 -10.04
N ALA A 2 4.82 -9.36 -10.81
CA ALA A 2 3.44 -9.41 -10.34
C ALA A 2 3.32 -10.53 -9.31
N VAL A 3 2.52 -10.32 -8.25
CA VAL A 3 2.14 -11.40 -7.32
C VAL A 3 1.47 -12.51 -8.12
N ASN A 4 2.17 -13.63 -8.33
CA ASN A 4 1.74 -14.69 -9.24
C ASN A 4 1.46 -16.01 -8.51
N SER A 5 2.13 -16.25 -7.38
CA SER A 5 1.99 -17.45 -6.56
C SER A 5 1.23 -17.20 -5.25
N LYS A 6 0.84 -18.30 -4.58
CA LYS A 6 0.27 -18.28 -3.22
C LYS A 6 1.26 -17.68 -2.21
N GLU A 7 2.53 -18.03 -2.33
CA GLU A 7 3.62 -17.55 -1.47
C GLU A 7 3.84 -16.05 -1.62
N ASP A 8 3.82 -15.53 -2.85
CA ASP A 8 3.90 -14.08 -3.08
C ASP A 8 2.71 -13.35 -2.45
N ALA A 9 1.51 -13.95 -2.52
CA ALA A 9 0.32 -13.36 -1.93
C ALA A 9 0.38 -13.33 -0.40
N LEU A 10 0.93 -14.39 0.22
CA LEU A 10 1.20 -14.41 1.66
C LEU A 10 2.24 -13.38 2.07
N LYS A 11 3.35 -13.27 1.32
CA LYS A 11 4.40 -12.26 1.57
C LYS A 11 3.89 -10.83 1.43
N ALA A 12 3.04 -10.56 0.45
CA ALA A 12 2.45 -9.24 0.28
C ALA A 12 1.45 -8.86 1.39
N LEU A 13 0.88 -9.86 2.07
CA LEU A 13 -0.06 -9.68 3.19
C LEU A 13 0.63 -9.67 4.56
N SER A 14 1.84 -10.23 4.66
CA SER A 14 2.61 -10.27 5.90
C SER A 14 3.27 -8.94 6.25
N ASP A 15 3.71 -8.82 7.48
CA ASP A 15 4.50 -7.69 7.94
C ASP A 15 5.88 -7.67 7.25
N VAL A 16 6.34 -6.48 6.90
CA VAL A 16 7.68 -6.25 6.37
C VAL A 16 8.70 -6.27 7.50
N ASN A 17 9.98 -6.43 7.15
CA ASN A 17 11.07 -6.21 8.12
C ASN A 17 10.91 -4.80 8.74
N PRO A 18 11.02 -4.64 10.07
CA PRO A 18 10.99 -3.34 10.73
C PRO A 18 11.82 -2.22 10.08
N GLU A 19 12.95 -2.55 9.45
CA GLU A 19 13.80 -1.62 8.71
C GLU A 19 13.14 -1.02 7.46
N HIS A 20 12.13 -1.71 6.92
CA HIS A 20 11.36 -1.30 5.75
C HIS A 20 9.96 -0.75 6.09
N ASN A 21 9.69 -0.52 7.38
CA ASN A 21 8.45 0.12 7.79
C ASN A 21 8.32 1.51 7.15
N PHE A 22 7.11 1.84 6.72
CA PHE A 22 6.82 3.18 6.23
C PHE A 22 6.34 4.06 7.39
N TRP A 23 7.07 5.14 7.66
CA TRP A 23 6.76 6.10 8.71
C TRP A 23 6.01 7.29 8.13
N VAL A 24 4.79 7.51 8.62
CA VAL A 24 3.95 8.64 8.24
C VAL A 24 4.22 9.80 9.20
N CYS A 25 4.16 11.04 8.69
CA CYS A 25 4.48 12.24 9.47
C CYS A 25 3.58 12.44 10.71
N ASP A 26 2.43 11.78 10.81
CA ASP A 26 1.52 11.83 11.95
C ASP A 26 1.79 10.75 13.01
N GLY A 27 2.92 10.04 12.91
CA GLY A 27 3.30 8.95 13.81
C GLY A 27 2.73 7.59 13.42
N GLY A 28 1.98 7.50 12.31
CA GLY A 28 1.53 6.22 11.76
C GLY A 28 2.69 5.37 11.24
N VAL A 29 2.66 4.07 11.50
CA VAL A 29 3.64 3.11 10.99
C VAL A 29 2.93 2.08 10.14
N LEU A 30 3.41 1.86 8.92
CA LEU A 30 2.89 0.83 8.03
C LEU A 30 3.89 -0.32 7.99
N LYS A 31 3.45 -1.48 8.49
CA LYS A 31 4.21 -2.74 8.42
C LYS A 31 3.67 -3.64 7.33
N SER A 32 2.40 -3.47 6.95
CA SER A 32 1.76 -4.29 5.92
C SER A 32 0.81 -3.45 5.05
N ILE A 33 0.36 -4.06 3.94
CA ILE A 33 -0.69 -3.48 3.11
C ILE A 33 -2.02 -3.29 3.86
N ASN A 34 -2.28 -4.08 4.91
CA ASN A 34 -3.45 -3.92 5.78
C ASN A 34 -3.33 -2.65 6.65
N ASP A 35 -2.12 -2.35 7.12
CA ASP A 35 -1.87 -1.11 7.88
C ASP A 35 -2.04 0.11 6.99
N LEU A 36 -1.55 0.05 5.75
CA LEU A 36 -1.77 1.12 4.77
C LEU A 36 -3.26 1.42 4.61
N LEU A 37 -4.11 0.40 4.48
CA LEU A 37 -5.56 0.60 4.38
C LEU A 37 -6.13 1.27 5.64
N SER A 38 -5.69 0.84 6.81
CA SER A 38 -6.15 1.37 8.10
C SER A 38 -5.73 2.81 8.31
N VAL A 39 -4.49 3.14 7.97
CA VAL A 39 -3.94 4.49 8.06
C VAL A 39 -4.61 5.40 7.05
N LEU A 40 -4.76 5.01 5.77
CA LEU A 40 -5.44 5.83 4.76
C LEU A 40 -6.86 6.24 5.15
N LYS A 41 -7.59 5.39 5.88
CA LYS A 41 -8.95 5.68 6.37
C LYS A 41 -8.98 6.74 7.47
N LYS A 42 -7.94 6.82 8.30
CA LYS A 42 -7.86 7.72 9.46
C LYS A 42 -7.01 8.97 9.20
N MET A 43 -6.11 8.91 8.22
CA MET A 43 -5.12 9.92 7.91
C MET A 43 -5.76 11.26 7.56
N ASN A 44 -5.19 12.34 8.09
CA ASN A 44 -5.61 13.71 7.78
C ASN A 44 -5.32 14.07 6.32
N LYS A 45 -6.15 14.96 5.73
CA LYS A 45 -6.02 15.36 4.32
C LYS A 45 -4.64 15.96 4.00
N ASN A 46 -4.12 16.82 4.87
CA ASN A 46 -2.83 17.49 4.65
C ASN A 46 -1.67 16.49 4.69
N VAL A 47 -1.71 15.53 5.61
CA VAL A 47 -0.73 14.43 5.70
C VAL A 47 -0.76 13.57 4.44
N PHE A 48 -1.97 13.24 3.97
CA PHE A 48 -2.14 12.51 2.71
C PHE A 48 -1.54 13.26 1.52
N GLN A 49 -1.75 14.57 1.42
CA GLN A 49 -1.23 15.41 0.33
C GLN A 49 0.30 15.55 0.36
N ALA A 50 0.93 15.40 1.53
CA ALA A 50 2.38 15.39 1.64
C ALA A 50 3.01 14.13 1.00
N HIS A 51 2.28 13.01 0.99
CA HIS A 51 2.72 11.74 0.42
C HIS A 51 2.22 11.51 -1.01
N VAL A 52 1.04 12.06 -1.35
CA VAL A 52 0.37 11.86 -2.64
C VAL A 52 0.05 13.22 -3.24
N ASN A 53 0.78 13.59 -4.28
CA ASN A 53 0.60 14.85 -4.99
C ASN A 53 0.84 14.65 -6.50
N LYS A 54 0.94 15.75 -7.26
CA LYS A 54 1.10 15.70 -8.72
C LYS A 54 2.39 15.00 -9.15
N GLU A 55 3.45 15.08 -8.34
CA GLU A 55 4.79 14.60 -8.68
C GLU A 55 5.04 13.19 -8.13
N LYS A 56 4.44 12.85 -6.97
CA LYS A 56 4.75 11.60 -6.28
C LYS A 56 3.54 10.87 -5.69
N ASN A 57 3.77 9.61 -5.38
CA ASN A 57 2.92 8.80 -4.52
C ASN A 57 3.85 7.88 -3.71
N ASP A 58 4.18 8.30 -2.49
CA ASP A 58 5.14 7.58 -1.65
C ASP A 58 4.62 6.16 -1.28
N PHE A 59 3.30 5.99 -1.17
CA PHE A 59 2.70 4.67 -0.93
C PHE A 59 2.88 3.73 -2.13
N ALA A 60 2.79 4.25 -3.35
CA ALA A 60 3.03 3.46 -4.56
C ALA A 60 4.49 2.99 -4.62
N ASN A 61 5.44 3.86 -4.28
CA ASN A 61 6.86 3.51 -4.22
C ASN A 61 7.12 2.43 -3.16
N TRP A 62 6.58 2.60 -1.95
CA TRP A 62 6.71 1.60 -0.88
C TRP A 62 6.11 0.25 -1.26
N ILE A 63 4.94 0.23 -1.90
CA ILE A 63 4.32 -1.01 -2.40
C ILE A 63 5.18 -1.68 -3.47
N ASN A 64 5.79 -0.89 -4.37
CA ASN A 64 6.66 -1.42 -5.42
C ASN A 64 7.94 -2.03 -4.84
N ASP A 65 8.59 -1.27 -3.97
CA ASP A 65 9.96 -1.56 -3.57
C ASP A 65 10.03 -2.52 -2.40
N ILE A 66 9.06 -2.47 -1.48
CA ILE A 66 9.04 -3.29 -0.26
C ILE A 66 8.04 -4.44 -0.37
N ILE A 67 6.78 -4.16 -0.69
CA ILE A 67 5.73 -5.19 -0.79
C ILE A 67 5.88 -6.04 -2.08
N LYS A 68 6.62 -5.52 -3.07
CA LYS A 68 6.84 -6.14 -4.38
C LYS A 68 5.55 -6.40 -5.18
N ASP A 69 4.49 -5.61 -4.94
CA ASP A 69 3.25 -5.67 -5.71
C ASP A 69 3.20 -4.58 -6.79
N GLU A 70 3.99 -4.78 -7.84
CA GLU A 70 4.13 -3.81 -8.95
C GLU A 70 2.81 -3.46 -9.62
N LYS A 71 1.85 -4.40 -9.65
CA LYS A 71 0.54 -4.17 -10.26
C LYS A 71 -0.19 -3.09 -9.46
N LEU A 72 -0.29 -3.26 -8.15
CA LEU A 72 -0.93 -2.27 -7.30
C LEU A 72 -0.16 -0.95 -7.33
N ALA A 73 1.18 -1.00 -7.26
CA ALA A 73 2.00 0.21 -7.28
C ALA A 73 1.73 1.08 -8.52
N LYS A 74 1.72 0.47 -9.72
CA LYS A 74 1.43 1.17 -10.98
C LYS A 74 0.03 1.79 -10.98
N GLU A 75 -0.97 1.05 -10.50
CA GLU A 75 -2.34 1.57 -10.38
C GLU A 75 -2.41 2.77 -9.42
N LEU A 76 -1.74 2.68 -8.26
CA LEU A 76 -1.76 3.75 -7.26
C LEU A 76 -0.98 4.98 -7.68
N TYR A 77 0.11 4.83 -8.42
CA TYR A 77 0.93 5.97 -8.86
C TYR A 77 0.10 7.00 -9.64
N MET A 78 -0.87 6.53 -10.44
CA MET A 78 -1.77 7.36 -11.25
C MET A 78 -2.95 7.96 -10.47
N ILE A 79 -3.22 7.50 -9.26
CA ILE A 79 -4.39 7.91 -8.47
C ILE A 79 -3.95 8.91 -7.41
N LYS A 80 -4.56 10.11 -7.43
CA LYS A 80 -4.32 11.17 -6.42
C LYS A 80 -5.49 11.37 -5.45
N ASP A 81 -6.57 10.62 -5.64
CA ASP A 81 -7.75 10.66 -4.76
C ASP A 81 -7.66 9.56 -3.69
N ARG A 82 -7.68 9.98 -2.43
CA ARG A 82 -7.59 9.08 -1.26
C ARG A 82 -8.64 7.97 -1.27
N ARG A 83 -9.90 8.27 -1.63
CA ARG A 83 -10.99 7.27 -1.65
C ARG A 83 -10.76 6.24 -2.76
N LYS A 84 -10.28 6.68 -3.92
CA LYS A 84 -9.90 5.76 -5.01
C LYS A 84 -8.73 4.85 -4.61
N ILE A 85 -7.70 5.39 -3.94
CA ILE A 85 -6.60 4.57 -3.40
C ILE A 85 -7.13 3.53 -2.41
N ILE A 86 -7.95 3.94 -1.44
CA ILE A 86 -8.57 3.03 -0.45
C ILE A 86 -9.33 1.91 -1.15
N SER A 87 -10.14 2.24 -2.16
CA SER A 87 -10.90 1.26 -2.93
C SER A 87 -9.99 0.25 -3.63
N LYS A 88 -8.94 0.72 -4.31
CA LYS A 88 -7.96 -0.13 -5.00
C LYS A 88 -7.18 -1.03 -4.05
N VAL A 89 -6.68 -0.49 -2.94
CA VAL A 89 -5.99 -1.26 -1.90
C VAL A 89 -6.93 -2.32 -1.31
N THR A 90 -8.18 -1.97 -1.02
CA THR A 90 -9.18 -2.91 -0.49
C THR A 90 -9.44 -4.07 -1.45
N GLN A 91 -9.66 -3.78 -2.74
CA GLN A 91 -9.85 -4.79 -3.77
C GLN A 91 -8.61 -5.71 -3.90
N ARG A 92 -7.41 -5.12 -3.84
CA ARG A 92 -6.17 -5.89 -3.93
C ARG A 92 -5.98 -6.81 -2.75
N ILE A 93 -6.22 -6.34 -1.52
CA ILE A 93 -6.17 -7.18 -0.31
C ILE A 93 -7.15 -8.36 -0.42
N ALA A 94 -8.37 -8.12 -0.89
CA ALA A 94 -9.35 -9.19 -1.05
C ALA A 94 -8.90 -10.25 -2.07
N TRP A 95 -8.30 -9.81 -3.18
CA TRP A 95 -7.72 -10.71 -4.18
C TRP A 95 -6.52 -11.50 -3.63
N LEU A 96 -5.61 -10.83 -2.90
CA LEU A 96 -4.46 -11.47 -2.27
C LEU A 96 -4.90 -12.54 -1.27
N LYS A 97 -5.92 -12.25 -0.44
CA LYS A 97 -6.47 -13.21 0.52
C LYS A 97 -7.08 -14.43 -0.17
N GLN A 98 -7.72 -14.26 -1.32
CA GLN A 98 -8.23 -15.39 -2.10
C GLN A 98 -7.10 -16.21 -2.71
N LYS A 99 -6.07 -15.56 -3.25
CA LYS A 99 -4.89 -16.20 -3.85
C LYS A 99 -4.01 -16.92 -2.81
N ALA A 100 -4.06 -16.46 -1.56
CA ALA A 100 -3.34 -17.04 -0.43
C ALA A 100 -4.04 -18.26 0.21
N LYS A 101 -5.28 -18.58 -0.19
CA LYS A 101 -5.96 -19.83 0.18
C LYS A 101 -5.44 -20.97 -0.69
#